data_AF-A0A1F5YXF1-F1
#
_entry.id   AF-A0A1F5YXF1-F1
#
_cell.length_a   1.000
_cell.length_b   1.000
_cell.length_c   1.000
_cell.angle_alpha   90.00
_cell.angle_beta   90.00
_cell.angle_gamma   90.00
#
_symmetry.space_group_name_H-M   'P 1'
#
loop_
_entity.id
_entity.type
_entity.pdbx_description
1 polymer ?
#
loop_
_entity_poly.entity_id
_entity_poly.type
_entity_poly.pdbx_seq_one_letter_code
_entity_poly.pdbx_strand_id
1 'polypeptide(L)'
;MSQIITYQKSPSGKYCQIKFDDGNRILISLAQVGVKISRLKWGGLIPAETILEISTPDLFSDKYKPVREKLTEISLEPDFLDVFKDLLLPIKSLDEARKTLDKIFTV
;
A
#
# COMPACT_ATOMS: atom_id res chain seq x y z
N MET A 1 15.56 2.86 -8.10
CA MET A 1 14.79 1.73 -7.60
C MET A 1 14.31 2.10 -6.21
N SER A 2 13.01 1.95 -5.95
CA SER A 2 12.44 2.37 -4.68
C SER A 2 13.00 1.58 -3.51
N GLN A 3 13.02 2.23 -2.36
CA GLN A 3 13.69 1.73 -1.16
C GLN A 3 12.71 1.61 -0.01
N ILE A 4 12.75 0.48 0.70
CA ILE A 4 12.10 0.32 2.00
C ILE A 4 12.89 1.13 3.03
N ILE A 5 12.24 2.12 3.64
CA ILE A 5 12.82 2.96 4.69
C ILE A 5 12.57 2.34 6.07
N THR A 6 11.39 1.78 6.27
CA THR A 6 10.99 1.16 7.53
C THR A 6 10.01 0.05 7.24
N TYR A 7 10.12 -1.05 7.97
CA TYR A 7 9.21 -2.17 7.87
C TYR A 7 8.99 -2.71 9.28
N GLN A 8 7.74 -2.77 9.71
CA GLN A 8 7.35 -3.32 10.99
C GLN A 8 6.18 -4.26 10.78
N LYS A 9 6.35 -5.51 11.21
CA LYS A 9 5.31 -6.54 11.22
C LYS A 9 5.25 -7.12 12.62
N SER A 10 4.39 -6.55 13.46
CA SER A 10 4.28 -6.91 14.88
C SER A 10 2.81 -6.97 15.31
N PRO A 11 2.49 -7.65 16.42
CA PRO A 11 1.13 -7.65 16.96
C PRO A 11 0.60 -6.25 17.30
N SER A 12 1.48 -5.31 17.66
CA SER A 12 1.14 -3.92 17.97
C SER A 12 0.92 -3.04 16.74
N GLY A 13 1.20 -3.54 15.54
CA GLY A 13 1.01 -2.80 14.30
C GLY A 13 1.82 -3.37 13.13
N LYS A 14 1.26 -3.21 11.93
CA LYS A 14 1.86 -3.60 10.65
C LYS A 14 1.96 -2.37 9.75
N TYR A 15 3.17 -1.96 9.40
CA TYR A 15 3.36 -0.88 8.44
C TYR A 15 4.69 -0.99 7.69
N CYS A 16 4.73 -0.35 6.52
CA CYS A 16 5.88 -0.26 5.65
C CYS A 16 5.99 1.17 5.10
N GLN A 17 7.18 1.75 5.14
CA GLN A 17 7.49 3.00 4.47
C GLN A 17 8.34 2.73 3.24
N ILE A 18 7.92 3.28 2.11
CA ILE A 18 8.64 3.20 0.84
C ILE A 18 9.01 4.61 0.39
N LYS A 19 10.27 4.80 -0.03
CA LYS A 19 10.73 5.99 -0.72
C LYS A 19 10.89 5.67 -2.21
N PHE A 20 10.25 6.46 -3.04
CA PHE A 20 10.32 6.38 -4.49
C PHE A 20 11.56 7.11 -5.05
N ASP A 21 11.88 6.86 -6.32
CA ASP A 21 13.02 7.47 -7.02
C ASP A 21 12.84 8.98 -7.19
N ASP A 22 11.59 9.45 -7.31
CA ASP A 22 11.22 10.87 -7.35
C ASP A 22 11.35 11.59 -5.99
N GLY A 23 11.79 10.88 -4.95
CA GLY A 23 11.99 11.39 -3.60
C GLY A 23 10.74 11.42 -2.72
N ASN A 24 9.55 11.15 -3.27
CA ASN A 24 8.33 11.01 -2.48
C ASN A 24 8.39 9.78 -1.60
N ARG A 25 7.67 9.83 -0.47
CA ARG A 25 7.53 8.71 0.45
C ARG A 25 6.08 8.37 0.68
N ILE A 26 5.81 7.11 0.93
CA ILE A 26 4.51 6.60 1.34
C ILE A 26 4.62 5.78 2.61
N LEU A 27 3.53 5.74 3.36
CA LEU A 27 3.29 4.83 4.47
C LEU A 27 2.15 3.90 4.07
N ILE A 28 2.43 2.60 4.01
CA ILE A 28 1.45 1.53 3.94
C ILE A 28 1.18 1.10 5.37
N SER A 29 -0.04 1.31 5.87
CA SER A 29 -0.46 0.91 7.21
C SER A 29 -1.56 -0.13 7.10
N LEU A 30 -1.35 -1.28 7.74
CA LEU A 30 -2.34 -2.34 7.87
C LEU A 30 -2.76 -2.42 9.34
N ALA A 31 -4.04 -2.17 9.58
CA ALA A 31 -4.68 -2.28 10.88
C ALA A 31 -5.85 -3.28 10.80
N GLN A 32 -6.43 -3.65 11.95
CA GLN A 32 -7.60 -4.53 11.98
C GLN A 32 -8.78 -3.99 11.14
N VAL A 33 -8.91 -2.66 11.10
CA VAL A 33 -10.00 -1.97 10.40
C VAL A 33 -9.79 -1.87 8.90
N GLY A 34 -8.58 -2.10 8.39
CA GLY A 34 -8.30 -2.03 6.96
C GLY A 34 -6.87 -1.64 6.61
N VAL A 35 -6.68 -1.27 5.35
CA VAL A 35 -5.42 -0.79 4.79
C VAL A 35 -5.54 0.68 4.45
N LYS A 36 -4.52 1.46 4.81
CA LYS A 36 -4.37 2.85 4.42
C LYS A 36 -2.98 3.10 3.86
N ILE A 37 -2.92 3.67 2.67
CA ILE A 37 -1.68 4.09 2.02
C ILE A 37 -1.71 5.61 1.94
N SER A 38 -0.74 6.27 2.57
CA SER A 38 -0.66 7.72 2.64
C SER A 38 0.67 8.24 2.12
N ARG A 39 0.66 9.34 1.36
CA ARG A 39 1.87 10.13 1.08
C ARG A 39 2.38 10.75 2.37
N LEU A 40 3.70 10.70 2.55
CA LEU A 40 4.39 11.37 3.65
C LEU A 40 5.05 12.66 3.16
N LYS A 41 4.99 13.71 4.00
CA LYS A 41 5.75 14.96 3.85
C LYS A 41 6.86 15.04 4.92
N TRP A 42 7.65 16.11 4.89
CA TRP A 42 8.68 16.40 5.89
C TRP A 42 9.67 15.24 6.08
N GLY A 43 10.15 14.68 4.96
CA GLY A 43 11.11 13.59 5.00
C GLY A 43 10.57 12.27 5.57
N GLY A 44 9.25 12.06 5.63
CA GLY A 44 8.66 10.79 6.08
C GLY A 44 7.96 10.84 7.45
N LEU A 45 7.85 12.02 8.06
CA LEU A 45 7.34 12.15 9.43
C LEU A 45 5.83 12.34 9.50
N ILE A 46 5.23 12.99 8.49
CA ILE A 46 3.84 13.45 8.56
C ILE A 46 3.04 12.89 7.38
N PRO A 47 2.02 12.03 7.62
CA PRO A 47 1.03 11.68 6.62
C PRO A 47 0.28 12.94 6.16
N ALA A 48 0.22 13.15 4.85
CA ALA A 48 -0.32 14.39 4.28
C ALA A 48 -1.47 14.16 3.31
N GLU A 49 -1.50 13.02 2.62
CA GLU A 49 -2.51 12.73 1.60
C GLU A 49 -2.79 11.24 1.57
N THR A 50 -4.06 10.85 1.61
CA THR A 50 -4.45 9.44 1.48
C THR A 50 -4.49 9.09 0.00
N ILE A 51 -3.76 8.05 -0.40
CA ILE A 51 -3.69 7.54 -1.76
C ILE A 51 -4.69 6.40 -1.96
N LEU A 52 -4.79 5.52 -0.96
CA LEU A 52 -5.74 4.42 -0.92
C LEU A 52 -6.18 4.22 0.53
N GLU A 53 -7.46 3.98 0.72
CA GLU A 53 -8.02 3.54 2.00
C GLU A 53 -9.13 2.54 1.71
N ILE A 54 -9.02 1.35 2.29
CA ILE A 54 -10.00 0.29 2.14
C ILE A 54 -10.22 -0.40 3.48
N SER A 55 -11.47 -0.55 3.87
CA SER A 55 -11.82 -1.26 5.09
C SER A 55 -11.66 -2.77 4.91
N THR A 56 -11.40 -3.49 6.00
CA THR A 56 -11.34 -4.96 5.97
C THR A 56 -12.65 -5.57 5.42
N PRO A 57 -13.85 -5.15 5.87
CA PRO A 57 -15.11 -5.66 5.31
C PRO A 57 -15.25 -5.43 3.80
N ASP A 58 -14.88 -4.25 3.30
CA ASP A 58 -14.96 -3.95 1.87
C ASP A 58 -14.01 -4.84 1.08
N LEU A 59 -12.75 -4.98 1.53
CA LEU A 59 -11.73 -5.79 0.86
C LEU A 59 -12.17 -7.25 0.67
N PHE A 60 -12.90 -7.81 1.64
CA PHE A 60 -13.40 -9.19 1.60
C PHE A 60 -14.82 -9.34 1.03
N SER A 61 -15.48 -8.24 0.66
CA SER A 61 -16.78 -8.30 -0.02
C SER A 61 -16.67 -8.82 -1.45
N ASP A 62 -17.81 -9.19 -2.04
CA ASP A 62 -17.90 -9.59 -3.45
C ASP A 62 -17.55 -8.46 -4.41
N LYS A 63 -17.82 -7.20 -4.01
CA LYS A 63 -17.45 -6.00 -4.76
C LYS A 63 -15.95 -6.01 -5.08
N TYR A 64 -15.10 -6.30 -4.10
CA TYR A 64 -13.64 -6.29 -4.25
C TYR A 64 -13.05 -7.67 -4.58
N LYS A 65 -13.87 -8.66 -5.00
CA LYS A 65 -13.35 -9.96 -5.45
C LYS A 65 -12.35 -9.83 -6.62
N PRO A 66 -12.61 -9.05 -7.69
CA PRO A 66 -11.64 -8.90 -8.78
C PRO A 66 -10.34 -8.22 -8.33
N VAL A 67 -10.42 -7.36 -7.33
CA VAL A 67 -9.26 -6.70 -6.73
C VAL A 67 -8.38 -7.71 -6.00
N ARG A 68 -8.99 -8.58 -5.17
CA ARG A 68 -8.26 -9.64 -4.47
C ARG A 68 -7.58 -10.60 -5.45
N GLU A 69 -8.24 -10.98 -6.54
CA GLU A 69 -7.67 -11.83 -7.59
C GLU A 69 -6.42 -11.20 -8.21
N LYS A 70 -6.51 -9.93 -8.64
CA LYS A 70 -5.34 -9.18 -9.15
C LYS A 70 -4.20 -9.10 -8.13
N LEU A 71 -4.53 -8.84 -6.86
CA LEU A 71 -3.52 -8.77 -5.80
C LEU A 71 -2.81 -10.12 -5.58
N THR A 72 -3.53 -11.24 -5.69
CA THR A 72 -2.93 -12.59 -5.60
C THR A 72 -2.09 -12.99 -6.80
N GLU A 73 -2.34 -12.40 -7.98
CA GLU A 73 -1.46 -12.57 -9.15
C GLU A 73 -0.12 -11.83 -8.96
N ILE A 74 -0.12 -10.74 -8.20
CA ILE A 74 1.06 -9.91 -7.94
C ILE A 74 1.95 -10.52 -6.85
N SER A 75 1.35 -11.00 -5.76
CA SER A 75 2.08 -11.59 -4.64
C SER A 75 1.31 -12.75 -4.04
N LEU A 76 2.03 -13.83 -3.74
CA LEU A 76 1.52 -15.02 -3.05
C LEU A 76 1.61 -14.89 -1.52
N GLU A 77 2.05 -13.73 -1.03
CA GLU A 77 2.19 -13.48 0.40
C GLU A 77 0.82 -13.49 1.10
N PRO A 78 0.70 -14.15 2.26
CA PRO A 78 -0.57 -14.22 2.99
C PRO A 78 -0.92 -12.90 3.70
N ASP A 79 0.04 -12.00 3.88
CA ASP A 79 -0.14 -10.75 4.59
C ASP A 79 -0.30 -9.58 3.60
N PHE A 80 -1.43 -8.88 3.68
CA PHE A 80 -1.69 -7.74 2.80
C PHE A 80 -0.61 -6.66 2.87
N LEU A 81 0.08 -6.47 4.01
CA LEU A 81 1.18 -5.51 4.07
C LEU A 81 2.29 -5.89 3.08
N ASP A 82 2.61 -7.18 3.01
CA ASP A 82 3.63 -7.69 2.09
C ASP A 82 3.15 -7.64 0.65
N VAL A 83 1.88 -7.97 0.38
CA VAL A 83 1.28 -7.83 -0.95
C VAL A 83 1.37 -6.38 -1.47
N PHE A 84 0.98 -5.39 -0.65
CA PHE A 84 1.06 -3.98 -1.05
C PHE A 84 2.51 -3.49 -1.15
N LYS A 85 3.41 -4.00 -0.30
CA LYS A 85 4.85 -3.72 -0.41
C LYS A 85 5.40 -4.25 -1.74
N ASP A 86 5.12 -5.49 -2.09
CA ASP A 86 5.59 -6.11 -3.33
C ASP A 86 5.00 -5.44 -4.58
N LEU A 87 3.74 -4.99 -4.49
CA LEU A 87 3.09 -4.19 -5.53
C LEU A 87 3.79 -2.84 -5.75
N LEU A 88 4.17 -2.14 -4.68
CA LEU A 88 4.62 -0.75 -4.76
C LEU A 88 6.14 -0.58 -4.77
N LEU A 89 6.92 -1.61 -4.38
CA LEU A 89 8.38 -1.55 -4.39
C LEU A 89 9.01 -1.44 -5.80
N PRO A 90 8.45 -2.04 -6.87
CA PRO A 90 8.99 -1.90 -8.22
C PRO A 90 8.72 -0.51 -8.86
N ILE A 91 7.76 0.24 -8.33
CA ILE A 91 7.29 1.52 -8.86
C ILE A 91 8.31 2.62 -8.62
N LYS A 92 8.44 3.61 -9.51
CA LYS A 92 9.48 4.66 -9.41
C LYS A 92 9.00 6.00 -8.90
N SER A 93 7.70 6.27 -8.95
CA SER A 93 7.15 7.58 -8.58
C SER A 93 5.81 7.47 -7.85
N LEU A 94 5.45 8.53 -7.14
CA LEU A 94 4.15 8.61 -6.48
C LEU A 94 2.98 8.61 -7.48
N ASP A 95 3.16 9.24 -8.64
CA ASP A 95 2.14 9.28 -9.69
C ASP A 95 1.87 7.89 -10.29
N GLU A 96 2.93 7.12 -10.53
CA GLU A 96 2.83 5.74 -11.00
C GLU A 96 2.18 4.82 -9.94
N ALA A 97 2.45 5.07 -8.65
CA ALA A 97 1.79 4.35 -7.55
C ALA A 97 0.29 4.61 -7.54
N ARG A 98 -0.14 5.87 -7.71
CA ARG A 98 -1.57 6.23 -7.82
C ARG A 98 -2.24 5.51 -8.97
N LYS A 99 -1.67 5.63 -10.17
CA LYS A 99 -2.21 4.98 -11.38
C LYS A 99 -2.32 3.46 -11.23
N THR A 100 -1.33 2.84 -10.62
CA THR A 100 -1.33 1.39 -10.36
C THR A 100 -2.45 1.01 -9.40
N LEU A 101 -2.58 1.73 -8.28
CA LEU A 101 -3.65 1.48 -7.31
C LEU A 101 -5.03 1.76 -7.91
N ASP A 102 -5.21 2.86 -8.64
CA ASP A 102 -6.47 3.17 -9.33
C ASP A 102 -6.84 2.05 -10.31
N LYS A 103 -5.90 1.56 -11.13
CA LYS A 103 -6.15 0.47 -12.08
C LYS A 103 -6.56 -0.85 -11.41
N ILE A 104 -6.03 -1.12 -10.22
CA ILE A 104 -6.35 -2.33 -9.45
C ILE A 104 -7.70 -2.17 -8.77
N PHE A 105 -7.94 -1.02 -8.12
CA PHE A 105 -9.10 -0.75 -7.25
C PHE A 105 -10.24 -0.01 -7.96
N THR A 106 -10.19 0.14 -9.29
CA THR A 106 -11.38 0.50 -10.09
C THR A 106 -12.33 -0.69 -10.08
N VAL A 107 -13.43 -0.54 -9.34
CA VAL A 107 -14.50 -1.53 -9.20
C VAL A 107 -15.77 -1.00 -9.83
#